data_AF-S7QBE6-F1
#
_entry.id   AF-S7QBE6-F1
#
_cell.length_a   1.000
_cell.length_b   1.000
_cell.length_c   1.000
_cell.angle_alpha   90.00
_cell.angle_beta   90.00
_cell.angle_gamma   90.00
#
_symmetry.space_group_name_H-M   'P 1'
#
loop_
_entity.id
_entity.type
_entity.pdbx_description
1 polymer ?
#
loop_
_entity_poly.entity_id
_entity_poly.type
_entity_poly.pdbx_seq_one_letter_code
_entity_poly.pdbx_strand_id
1 'polypeptide(L)' 'MKLSMIIIFCSLILGVSSQRWLSFLKEAGQGAKDMVRAYSDMREANYKNSDKYFHARGNYDAAQRGPGGAWAAKVIR' A
#
# COMPACT_ATOMS: atom_id res chain seq x y z
N MET A 1 -9.51 22.10 34.33
CA MET A 1 -9.37 20.62 34.44
C MET A 1 -10.23 19.87 33.42
N LYS A 2 -11.53 20.16 33.27
CA LYS A 2 -12.39 19.47 32.27
C LYS A 2 -12.02 19.74 30.81
N LEU A 3 -11.75 21.01 30.46
CA LEU A 3 -11.44 21.41 29.08
C LEU A 3 -10.07 20.88 28.59
N SER A 4 -9.06 20.88 29.46
CA SER A 4 -7.73 20.37 29.13
C SER A 4 -7.73 18.87 28.87
N MET A 5 -8.55 18.09 29.59
CA MET A 5 -8.71 16.66 29.32
C MET A 5 -9.35 16.40 27.95
N ILE A 6 -10.38 17.16 27.58
CA ILE A 6 -11.04 17.05 26.27
C ILE A 6 -10.06 17.36 25.13
N ILE A 7 -9.26 18.42 25.28
CA ILE A 7 -8.28 18.80 24.26
C ILE A 7 -7.21 17.71 24.10
N ILE A 8 -6.66 17.18 25.22
CA ILE A 8 -5.66 16.10 25.17
C ILE A 8 -6.25 14.84 24.51
N PHE A 9 -7.49 14.49 24.83
CA PHE A 9 -8.17 13.33 24.25
C PHE A 9 -8.43 13.51 22.75
N CYS A 10 -8.90 14.69 22.31
CA CYS A 10 -9.06 15.01 20.89
C CYS A 10 -7.73 14.96 20.13
N SER A 11 -6.66 15.52 20.68
CA SER A 11 -5.33 15.50 20.07
C SER A 11 -4.79 14.08 19.93
N LEU A 12 -5.03 13.20 20.91
CA LEU A 12 -4.63 11.79 20.84
C LEU A 12 -5.40 11.04 19.74
N ILE A 13 -6.71 11.24 19.64
CA ILE A 13 -7.54 10.62 18.59
C ILE A 13 -7.08 11.07 17.19
N LEU A 14 -6.84 12.38 17.02
CA LEU A 14 -6.36 12.94 15.75
C LEU A 14 -4.92 12.50 15.41
N GLY A 15 -4.07 12.34 16.42
CA GLY A 15 -2.70 11.84 16.24
C GLY A 15 -2.69 10.38 15.76
N VAL A 16 -3.51 9.51 16.38
CA VAL A 16 -3.61 8.09 15.99
C VAL A 16 -4.22 7.93 14.59
N SER A 17 -5.23 8.73 14.24
CA SER A 17 -5.84 8.69 12.91
C SER A 17 -4.88 9.14 11.82
N SER A 18 -4.08 10.19 12.08
CA SER A 18 -3.02 10.67 11.18
C SER A 18 -1.97 9.59 10.91
N GLN A 19 -1.49 8.93 11.96
CA GLN A 19 -0.46 7.88 11.83
C GLN A 19 -0.95 6.70 10.97
N ARG A 20 -2.22 6.32 11.11
CA ARG A 20 -2.85 5.26 10.31
C ARG A 20 -3.03 5.65 8.85
N TRP A 21 -3.29 6.93 8.58
CA TRP A 21 -3.35 7.45 7.21
C TRP A 21 -1.97 7.49 6.54
N LEU A 22 -0.94 7.92 7.27
CA LEU A 22 0.43 7.92 6.79
C LEU A 22 0.94 6.51 6.49
N SER A 23 0.64 5.52 7.35
CA SER A 23 0.99 4.13 7.09
C SER A 23 0.28 3.61 5.84
N PHE A 24 -1.01 3.88 5.68
CA PHE A 24 -1.78 3.47 4.50
C PHE A 24 -1.20 4.06 3.20
N LEU A 25 -0.88 5.36 3.18
CA LEU A 25 -0.27 6.01 2.02
C LEU A 25 1.11 5.44 1.69
N LYS A 26 1.93 5.15 2.71
CA LYS A 26 3.23 4.51 2.55
C LYS A 26 3.09 3.12 1.93
N GLU A 27 2.18 2.30 2.46
CA GLU A 27 1.89 0.96 1.94
C GLU A 27 1.39 1.02 0.49
N ALA A 28 0.51 1.97 0.16
CA ALA A 28 0.00 2.17 -1.19
C ALA A 28 1.10 2.57 -2.18
N GLY A 29 2.00 3.49 -1.79
CA GLY A 29 3.16 3.86 -2.59
C GLY A 29 4.13 2.68 -2.80
N GLN A 30 4.35 1.87 -1.78
CA GLN A 30 5.15 0.64 -1.89
C GLN A 30 4.49 -0.38 -2.83
N GLY A 31 3.18 -0.63 -2.69
CA GLY A 31 2.45 -1.54 -3.55
C GLY A 31 2.44 -1.10 -5.01
N ALA A 32 2.29 0.19 -5.29
CA ALA A 32 2.42 0.73 -6.64
C ALA A 32 3.82 0.48 -7.24
N LYS A 33 4.88 0.66 -6.45
CA LYS A 33 6.26 0.36 -6.88
C LYS A 33 6.44 -1.13 -7.17
N ASP A 34 5.83 -2.01 -6.39
CA ASP A 34 5.88 -3.46 -6.61
C ASP A 34 5.15 -3.87 -7.91
N MET A 35 4.00 -3.24 -8.22
CA MET A 35 3.30 -3.43 -9.49
C MET A 35 4.13 -2.99 -10.69
N VAL A 36 4.79 -1.83 -10.61
CA VAL A 36 5.69 -1.33 -11.66
C VAL A 36 6.88 -2.28 -11.84
N ARG A 37 7.48 -2.77 -10.75
CA ARG A 37 8.57 -3.76 -10.82
C ARG A 37 8.10 -5.03 -11.52
N ALA A 38 6.92 -5.54 -11.18
CA ALA A 38 6.39 -6.74 -11.80
C ALA A 38 6.21 -6.60 -13.31
N TYR A 39 5.75 -5.43 -13.77
CA TYR A 39 5.66 -5.10 -15.19
C TYR A 39 7.04 -4.99 -15.86
N SER A 40 8.01 -4.32 -15.24
CA SER A 40 9.37 -4.19 -15.76
C SER A 40 10.04 -5.55 -15.91
N ASP A 41 10.00 -6.39 -14.88
CA ASP A 41 10.57 -7.73 -14.91
C ASP A 41 9.88 -8.62 -15.97
N MET A 42 8.57 -8.47 -16.18
CA MET A 42 7.86 -9.19 -17.25
C MET A 42 8.40 -8.81 -18.62
N ARG A 43 8.64 -7.52 -18.86
CA ARG A 43 9.19 -7.01 -20.12
C ARG A 43 10.62 -7.45 -20.33
N GLU A 44 11.43 -7.44 -19.27
CA GLU A 44 12.83 -7.85 -19.31
C GLU A 44 12.97 -9.37 -19.51
N ALA A 45 12.16 -10.17 -18.81
CA ALA A 45 12.18 -11.62 -18.95
C ALA A 45 11.78 -12.09 -20.35
N ASN A 46 10.89 -11.34 -21.03
CA ASN A 46 10.42 -11.62 -22.39
C ASN A 46 10.06 -13.11 -22.62
N TYR A 47 9.40 -13.70 -21.63
CA TYR A 47 9.13 -15.13 -21.59
C TYR A 47 7.69 -15.41 -22.05
N LYS A 48 7.52 -16.43 -22.90
CA LYS A 48 6.20 -16.75 -23.45
C LYS A 48 5.27 -17.26 -22.36
N ASN A 49 4.03 -16.75 -22.33
CA ASN A 49 2.97 -17.14 -21.38
C ASN A 49 3.30 -16.88 -19.90
N SER A 50 4.20 -15.94 -19.58
CA SER A 50 4.51 -15.57 -18.19
C SER A 50 3.66 -14.42 -17.63
N ASP A 51 2.78 -13.81 -18.44
CA ASP A 51 1.94 -12.67 -18.08
C ASP A 51 1.18 -12.89 -16.77
N LYS A 52 0.52 -14.05 -16.64
CA LYS A 52 -0.26 -14.40 -15.45
C LYS A 52 0.61 -14.52 -14.19
N TYR A 53 1.83 -15.03 -14.35
CA TYR A 53 2.78 -15.12 -13.25
C TYR A 53 3.18 -13.74 -12.75
N PHE A 54 3.57 -12.83 -13.64
CA PHE A 54 3.99 -11.48 -13.25
C PHE A 54 2.85 -10.66 -12.66
N HIS A 55 1.63 -10.81 -13.17
CA HIS A 55 0.45 -10.21 -12.53
C HIS A 55 0.18 -10.79 -11.14
N ALA A 56 0.25 -12.11 -10.97
CA ALA A 56 0.05 -12.73 -9.66
C ALA A 56 1.12 -12.28 -8.66
N ARG A 57 2.40 -12.27 -9.08
CA ARG A 57 3.54 -11.83 -8.26
C ARG A 57 3.42 -10.36 -7.87
N GLY A 58 3.11 -9.46 -8.82
CA GLY A 58 2.95 -8.03 -8.51
C GLY A 58 1.82 -7.78 -7.51
N ASN A 59 0.66 -8.43 -7.69
CA ASN A 59 -0.45 -8.33 -6.74
C ASN A 59 -0.09 -8.91 -5.36
N TYR A 60 0.64 -10.03 -5.33
CA TYR A 60 1.09 -10.67 -4.09
C TYR A 60 2.07 -9.76 -3.33
N ASP A 61 3.13 -9.28 -3.98
CA ASP A 61 4.14 -8.39 -3.39
C ASP A 61 3.50 -7.10 -2.85
N ALA A 62 2.59 -6.50 -3.62
CA ALA A 62 1.88 -5.30 -3.21
C ALA A 62 0.93 -5.57 -2.02
N ALA A 63 0.20 -6.68 -2.01
CA ALA A 63 -0.68 -7.04 -0.90
C ALA A 63 0.09 -7.34 0.40
N GLN A 64 1.32 -7.87 0.31
CA GLN A 64 2.19 -8.08 1.47
C GLN A 64 2.59 -6.78 2.18
N ARG A 65 2.48 -5.61 1.54
CA ARG A 65 2.76 -4.32 2.19
C ARG A 65 1.72 -3.96 3.24
N GLY A 66 0.49 -4.45 3.11
CA GLY A 66 -0.63 -4.12 3.99
C GLY A 66 -1.86 -3.63 3.22
N PRO A 67 -2.89 -3.13 3.93
CA PRO A 67 -4.13 -2.66 3.32
C PRO A 67 -3.94 -1.62 2.21
N GLY A 68 -2.98 -0.70 2.36
CA GLY A 68 -2.69 0.30 1.33
C GLY A 68 -2.10 -0.31 0.06
N GLY A 69 -1.21 -1.29 0.21
CA GLY A 69 -0.61 -1.99 -0.92
C GLY A 69 -1.59 -2.90 -1.64
N ALA A 70 -2.46 -3.60 -0.90
CA ALA A 70 -3.56 -4.37 -1.48
C ALA A 70 -4.55 -3.47 -2.25
N TRP A 71 -4.84 -2.27 -1.72
CA TRP A 71 -5.63 -1.27 -2.44
C TRP A 71 -4.93 -0.81 -3.72
N ALA A 72 -3.63 -0.50 -3.66
CA ALA A 72 -2.86 -0.10 -4.83
C ALA A 72 -2.85 -1.19 -5.92
N ALA A 73 -2.65 -2.45 -5.53
CA ALA A 73 -2.74 -3.60 -6.42
C ALA A 73 -4.11 -3.67 -7.12
N LYS A 74 -5.21 -3.51 -6.36
CA LYS A 74 -6.57 -3.52 -6.92
C LYS A 74 -6.84 -2.40 -7.92
N VAL A 75 -6.28 -1.22 -7.70
CA VAL A 75 -6.48 -0.04 -8.58
C VAL A 75 -5.62 -0.13 -9.84
N ILE A 76 -4.41 -0.69 -9.75
CA ILE A 76 -3.43 -0.73 -10.84
C ILE A 76 -3.56 -1.97 -11.73
N ARG A 77 -4.05 -3.09 -11.17
CA ARG A 77 -4.12 -4.40 -11.83
C ARG A 77 -4.66 -4.36 -13.26
#